data_AF-A0A6V7DMT2-F1
#
_entry.id   AF-A0A6V7DMT2-F1
#
_cell.length_a   1.000
_cell.length_b   1.000
_cell.length_c   1.000
_cell.angle_alpha   90.00
_cell.angle_beta   90.00
_cell.angle_gamma   90.00
#
_symmetry.space_group_name_H-M   'P 1'
#
loop_
_entity.id
_entity.type
_entity.pdbx_description
1 polymer ?
#
loop_
_entity_poly.entity_id
_entity_poly.type
_entity_poly.pdbx_seq_one_letter_code
_entity_poly.pdbx_strand_id
1 'polypeptide(L)'
;MALRSLLYVSLLALVACGKQAAPEPAAAAPQAPAPTSIAPVPSVPSVPSVPSMDGATQVASTGERPTLMVTSTSGTVSCDGHNVDLTGQNANLTFKGDCGTIAVLGEHAIVQIERAEAVRIVGEAAQVTLASDAKTVELFGRKSTLKAGRIDTLRVPGDDNQVQAQAIAAATLHGRGNRITQQSGTAVVNDYGSDNQLSTR
;
A
#
# COMPACT_ATOMS: atom_id res chain seq x y z
N MET A 1 11.66 62.52 1.41
CA MET A 1 12.00 61.33 0.59
C MET A 1 10.68 60.69 0.19
N ALA A 2 10.28 60.90 -1.05
CA ALA A 2 9.02 60.42 -1.58
C ALA A 2 9.20 59.00 -2.14
N LEU A 3 8.27 58.08 -1.86
CA LEU A 3 8.02 56.96 -2.77
C LEU A 3 6.55 56.53 -2.64
N ARG A 4 5.74 57.06 -3.56
CA ARG A 4 4.41 56.57 -3.91
C ARG A 4 4.57 55.55 -5.03
N SER A 5 3.61 54.61 -5.11
CA SER A 5 3.15 53.93 -6.34
C SER A 5 4.06 52.79 -6.87
N LEU A 6 3.59 51.62 -7.29
CA LEU A 6 2.25 51.14 -7.66
C LEU A 6 2.09 49.63 -7.34
N LEU A 7 0.93 49.29 -6.78
CA LEU A 7 0.24 48.02 -7.04
C LEU A 7 -0.30 48.05 -8.47
N TYR A 8 0.01 47.04 -9.28
CA TYR A 8 -0.88 46.61 -10.36
C TYR A 8 -0.87 45.09 -10.46
N VAL A 9 -2.00 44.53 -10.02
CA VAL A 9 -2.50 43.18 -10.25
C VAL A 9 -3.12 43.14 -11.65
N SER A 10 -3.27 41.92 -12.21
CA SER A 10 -4.08 41.52 -13.39
C SER A 10 -3.26 41.37 -14.68
N LEU A 11 -3.45 40.38 -15.55
CA LEU A 11 -4.44 39.31 -15.65
C LEU A 11 -3.89 38.25 -16.64
N LEU A 12 -4.26 36.99 -16.43
CA LEU A 12 -4.08 35.88 -17.39
C LEU A 12 -4.71 36.19 -18.76
N ALA A 13 -4.08 35.68 -19.83
CA ALA A 13 -4.78 35.29 -21.05
C ALA A 13 -4.22 33.94 -21.54
N LEU A 14 -5.06 32.91 -21.44
CA LEU A 14 -4.87 31.58 -22.01
C LEU A 14 -4.89 31.67 -23.54
N VAL A 15 -3.92 31.05 -24.20
CA VAL A 15 -4.06 30.62 -25.60
C VAL A 15 -3.96 29.10 -25.63
N ALA A 16 -5.10 28.45 -25.37
CA ALA A 16 -5.30 27.04 -25.65
C ALA A 16 -5.59 26.88 -27.15
N CYS A 17 -4.59 26.50 -27.93
CA CYS A 17 -4.80 26.06 -29.30
C CYS A 17 -5.37 24.64 -29.29
N GLY A 18 -6.69 24.54 -29.47
CA GLY A 18 -7.39 23.27 -29.64
C GLY A 18 -6.91 22.53 -30.88
N LYS A 19 -6.27 21.39 -30.67
CA LYS A 19 -6.13 20.35 -31.68
C LYS A 19 -7.31 19.40 -31.52
N GLN A 20 -8.27 19.55 -32.44
CA GLN A 20 -9.43 18.69 -32.64
C GLN A 20 -8.96 17.23 -32.80
N ALA A 21 -9.38 16.34 -31.89
CA ALA A 21 -9.28 14.91 -32.09
C ALA A 21 -10.33 14.48 -33.13
N ALA A 22 -9.90 13.81 -34.19
CA ALA A 22 -10.79 13.21 -35.16
C ALA A 22 -11.50 11.98 -34.55
N PRO A 23 -12.80 11.77 -34.81
CA PRO A 23 -13.49 10.56 -34.42
C PRO A 23 -13.13 9.43 -35.40
N GLU A 24 -12.38 8.44 -34.91
CA GLU A 24 -12.12 7.19 -35.61
C GLU A 24 -13.36 6.28 -35.50
N PRO A 25 -13.85 5.70 -36.62
CA PRO A 25 -15.08 4.93 -36.64
C PRO A 25 -14.97 3.62 -35.83
N ALA A 26 -15.98 3.39 -35.01
CA ALA A 26 -16.17 2.17 -34.23
C ALA A 26 -16.16 0.93 -35.12
N ALA A 27 -15.07 0.15 -35.05
CA ALA A 27 -14.98 -1.16 -35.63
C ALA A 27 -15.74 -2.18 -34.75
N ALA A 28 -16.73 -2.80 -35.38
CA ALA A 28 -17.57 -3.92 -34.99
C ALA A 28 -17.09 -4.78 -33.80
N ALA A 29 -17.95 -4.88 -32.80
CA ALA A 29 -17.92 -5.93 -31.79
C ALA A 29 -18.10 -7.32 -32.44
N PRO A 30 -17.22 -8.30 -32.17
CA PRO A 30 -17.50 -9.70 -32.49
C PRO A 30 -18.63 -10.21 -31.58
N GLN A 31 -19.63 -10.81 -32.22
CA GLN A 31 -20.83 -11.35 -31.61
C GLN A 31 -20.51 -12.47 -30.60
N ALA A 32 -21.24 -12.47 -29.48
CA ALA A 32 -21.21 -13.53 -28.48
C ALA A 32 -21.66 -14.87 -29.10
N PRO A 33 -20.98 -16.00 -28.85
CA PRO A 33 -21.45 -17.31 -29.27
C PRO A 33 -22.70 -17.72 -28.48
N ALA A 34 -23.66 -18.29 -29.21
CA ALA A 34 -24.92 -18.82 -28.70
C ALA A 34 -24.71 -19.94 -27.65
N PRO A 35 -25.64 -20.11 -26.69
CA PRO A 35 -25.56 -21.17 -25.68
C PRO A 35 -25.76 -22.55 -26.32
N THR A 36 -24.72 -23.37 -26.30
CA THR A 36 -24.83 -24.80 -26.63
C THR A 36 -25.60 -25.55 -25.54
N SER A 37 -26.57 -26.33 -26.02
CA SER A 37 -27.46 -27.21 -25.28
C SER A 37 -26.75 -28.11 -24.26
N ILE A 38 -27.27 -28.12 -23.03
CA ILE A 38 -26.84 -28.97 -21.93
C ILE A 38 -27.38 -30.39 -22.17
N ALA A 39 -26.49 -31.35 -22.41
CA ALA A 39 -26.84 -32.77 -22.37
C ALA A 39 -27.08 -33.22 -20.92
N PRO A 40 -28.06 -34.09 -20.64
CA PRO A 40 -28.33 -34.57 -19.29
C PRO A 40 -27.19 -35.46 -18.78
N VAL A 41 -26.68 -35.12 -17.60
CA VAL A 41 -25.66 -35.91 -16.90
C VAL A 41 -26.32 -37.18 -16.32
N PRO A 42 -25.77 -38.38 -16.52
CA PRO A 42 -26.34 -39.61 -15.98
C PRO A 42 -26.25 -39.64 -14.44
N SER A 43 -27.31 -40.14 -13.81
CA SER A 43 -27.44 -40.29 -12.36
C SER A 43 -26.38 -41.23 -11.79
N VAL A 44 -25.62 -40.74 -10.81
CA VAL A 44 -24.62 -41.52 -10.06
C VAL A 44 -25.32 -42.29 -8.93
N PRO A 45 -25.03 -43.59 -8.72
CA PRO A 45 -25.66 -44.39 -7.68
C PRO A 45 -25.28 -43.93 -6.26
N SER A 46 -26.23 -44.09 -5.33
CA SER A 46 -26.13 -43.75 -3.92
C SER A 46 -24.95 -44.44 -3.22
N VAL A 47 -24.08 -43.65 -2.60
CA VAL A 47 -23.06 -44.14 -1.67
C VAL A 47 -23.68 -44.42 -0.28
N PRO A 48 -23.25 -45.47 0.42
CA PRO A 48 -23.81 -45.88 1.70
C PRO A 48 -23.40 -44.93 2.84
N SER A 49 -24.32 -44.76 3.80
CA SER A 49 -24.16 -43.98 5.02
C SER A 49 -22.95 -44.42 5.84
N VAL A 50 -22.02 -43.49 6.11
CA VAL A 50 -20.95 -43.68 7.09
C VAL A 50 -21.43 -43.27 8.49
N PRO A 51 -20.98 -43.95 9.57
CA PRO A 51 -21.48 -43.72 10.92
C PRO A 51 -20.91 -42.43 11.52
N SER A 52 -21.73 -41.73 12.30
CA SER A 52 -21.31 -40.63 13.16
C SER A 52 -20.17 -41.06 14.07
N MET A 53 -19.02 -40.39 13.95
CA MET A 53 -17.99 -40.38 14.98
C MET A 53 -17.81 -38.94 15.44
N ASP A 54 -18.17 -38.72 16.71
CA ASP A 54 -17.79 -37.54 17.50
C ASP A 54 -16.27 -37.45 17.54
N GLY A 55 -15.73 -36.60 16.68
CA GLY A 55 -14.33 -36.31 16.57
C GLY A 55 -14.22 -35.03 15.80
N ALA A 56 -14.43 -33.90 16.50
CA ALA A 56 -14.10 -32.59 15.98
C ALA A 56 -12.61 -32.60 15.62
N THR A 57 -12.33 -32.94 14.37
CA THR A 57 -11.07 -32.65 13.72
C THR A 57 -11.01 -31.14 13.74
N GLN A 58 -10.35 -30.58 14.75
CA GLN A 58 -9.95 -29.19 14.72
C GLN A 58 -9.13 -29.05 13.46
N VAL A 59 -9.74 -28.47 12.43
CA VAL A 59 -9.02 -27.87 11.33
C VAL A 59 -8.08 -26.90 12.01
N ALA A 60 -6.80 -27.22 12.01
CA ALA A 60 -5.77 -26.29 12.44
C ALA A 60 -6.03 -24.99 11.69
N SER A 61 -6.40 -23.94 12.42
CA SER A 61 -6.45 -22.58 11.89
C SER A 61 -5.13 -22.36 11.15
N THR A 62 -5.17 -22.02 9.87
CA THR A 62 -4.02 -21.95 8.96
C THR A 62 -3.02 -20.84 9.32
N GLY A 63 -3.05 -20.31 10.55
CA GLY A 63 -2.23 -19.17 10.98
C GLY A 63 -2.59 -17.85 10.28
N GLU A 64 -3.59 -17.85 9.41
CA GLU A 64 -4.04 -16.67 8.65
C GLU A 64 -4.85 -15.76 9.58
N ARG A 65 -4.37 -14.53 9.79
CA ARG A 65 -5.11 -13.51 10.54
C ARG A 65 -6.27 -12.96 9.70
N PRO A 66 -7.48 -12.80 10.25
CA PRO A 66 -8.58 -12.16 9.53
C PRO A 66 -8.23 -10.71 9.15
N THR A 67 -8.78 -10.23 8.04
CA THR A 67 -8.52 -8.86 7.57
C THR A 67 -9.63 -7.90 7.98
N LEU A 68 -9.25 -6.83 8.67
CA LEU A 68 -10.08 -5.70 9.02
C LEU A 68 -10.04 -4.66 7.89
N MET A 69 -11.18 -4.40 7.25
CA MET A 69 -11.34 -3.32 6.29
C MET A 69 -11.58 -2.00 7.03
N VAL A 70 -10.78 -0.98 6.75
CA VAL A 70 -10.87 0.33 7.37
C VAL A 70 -11.13 1.38 6.30
N THR A 71 -12.33 1.95 6.34
CA THR A 71 -12.75 3.05 5.44
C THR A 71 -12.87 4.39 6.16
N SER A 72 -12.70 4.39 7.48
CA SER A 72 -12.66 5.62 8.28
C SER A 72 -11.46 6.47 7.86
N THR A 73 -11.65 7.78 7.75
CA THR A 73 -10.56 8.72 7.45
C THR A 73 -9.90 9.27 8.69
N SER A 74 -10.42 9.00 9.90
CA SER A 74 -9.76 9.41 11.13
C SER A 74 -10.12 8.56 12.34
N GLY A 75 -9.29 8.64 13.39
CA GLY A 75 -9.54 8.03 14.69
C GLY A 75 -8.54 6.94 15.08
N THR A 76 -8.95 6.08 16.00
CA THR A 76 -8.15 4.95 16.49
C THR A 76 -8.85 3.64 16.18
N VAL A 77 -8.10 2.65 15.71
CA VAL A 77 -8.59 1.32 15.32
C VAL A 77 -7.77 0.27 16.06
N SER A 78 -8.43 -0.66 16.76
CA SER A 78 -7.77 -1.86 17.29
C SER A 78 -7.63 -2.89 16.18
N CYS A 79 -6.42 -3.42 16.02
CA CYS A 79 -6.04 -4.39 14.99
C CYS A 79 -5.55 -5.72 15.60
N ASP A 80 -5.77 -5.94 16.90
CA ASP A 80 -5.21 -7.07 17.63
C ASP A 80 -5.55 -8.40 16.96
N GLY A 81 -4.53 -9.11 16.47
CA GLY A 81 -4.71 -10.39 15.79
C GLY A 81 -5.31 -10.29 14.38
N HIS A 82 -5.39 -9.09 13.79
CA HIS A 82 -5.94 -8.85 12.47
C HIS A 82 -4.87 -8.33 11.49
N ASN A 83 -5.04 -8.67 10.21
CA ASN A 83 -4.49 -7.88 9.12
C ASN A 83 -5.37 -6.64 8.93
N VAL A 84 -4.83 -5.57 8.34
CA VAL A 84 -5.55 -4.32 8.12
C VAL A 84 -5.43 -3.93 6.65
N ASP A 85 -6.56 -3.58 6.04
CA ASP A 85 -6.59 -2.89 4.75
C ASP A 85 -7.25 -1.52 4.94
N LEU A 86 -6.43 -0.48 4.86
CA LEU A 86 -6.86 0.90 4.90
C LEU A 86 -6.94 1.43 3.47
N THR A 87 -8.14 1.76 3.02
CA THR A 87 -8.34 2.45 1.74
C THR A 87 -8.99 3.81 1.99
N GLY A 88 -8.31 4.88 1.59
CA GLY A 88 -8.85 6.24 1.71
C GLY A 88 -7.81 7.34 1.53
N GLN A 89 -8.26 8.50 1.08
CA GLN A 89 -7.41 9.70 0.95
C GLN A 89 -7.47 10.54 2.23
N ASN A 90 -6.38 11.22 2.55
CA ASN A 90 -6.27 12.11 3.71
C ASN A 90 -6.63 11.42 5.04
N ALA A 91 -6.33 10.12 5.15
CA ALA A 91 -6.60 9.37 6.37
C ALA A 91 -5.69 9.85 7.52
N ASN A 92 -6.19 9.90 8.75
CA ASN A 92 -5.43 10.23 9.95
C ASN A 92 -5.77 9.23 11.06
N LEU A 93 -5.08 8.10 11.04
CA LEU A 93 -5.44 6.93 11.85
C LEU A 93 -4.32 6.50 12.78
N THR A 94 -4.73 5.97 13.93
CA THR A 94 -3.85 5.25 14.86
C THR A 94 -4.28 3.80 14.98
N PHE A 95 -3.41 2.87 14.61
CA PHE A 95 -3.60 1.43 14.79
C PHE A 95 -2.99 0.96 16.10
N LYS A 96 -3.82 0.34 16.94
CA LYS A 96 -3.48 -0.14 18.27
C LYS A 96 -3.56 -1.65 18.34
N GLY A 97 -2.61 -2.24 19.06
CA GLY A 97 -2.53 -3.67 19.23
C GLY A 97 -1.47 -4.37 18.39
N ASP A 98 -1.50 -5.71 18.43
CA ASP A 98 -0.63 -6.59 17.65
C ASP A 98 -1.21 -6.82 16.24
N CYS A 99 -0.99 -5.86 15.35
CA CYS A 99 -1.41 -6.00 13.95
C CYS A 99 -0.55 -7.05 13.23
N GLY A 100 -1.14 -7.74 12.25
CA GLY A 100 -0.41 -8.57 11.29
C GLY A 100 0.23 -7.72 10.20
N THR A 101 -0.27 -7.90 8.99
CA THR A 101 0.07 -7.04 7.85
C THR A 101 -0.86 -5.84 7.80
N ILE A 102 -0.31 -4.64 7.62
CA ILE A 102 -1.08 -3.43 7.35
C ILE A 102 -0.82 -3.00 5.91
N ALA A 103 -1.87 -2.98 5.10
CA ALA A 103 -1.89 -2.35 3.79
C ALA A 103 -2.54 -0.96 3.89
N VAL A 104 -1.84 0.06 3.42
CA VAL A 104 -2.34 1.44 3.33
C VAL A 104 -2.40 1.81 1.86
N LEU A 105 -3.61 1.98 1.32
CA LEU A 105 -3.86 2.44 -0.03
C LEU A 105 -4.50 3.84 0.01
N GLY A 106 -3.75 4.85 -0.39
CA GLY A 106 -4.26 6.21 -0.43
C GLY A 106 -3.20 7.29 -0.45
N GLU A 107 -3.64 8.51 -0.72
CA GLU A 107 -2.78 9.69 -0.77
C GLU A 107 -2.92 10.51 0.51
N HIS A 108 -1.83 11.17 0.90
CA HIS A 108 -1.79 12.07 2.07
C HIS A 108 -2.23 11.40 3.38
N ALA A 109 -2.06 10.08 3.49
CA ALA A 109 -2.39 9.34 4.70
C ALA A 109 -1.36 9.59 5.80
N ILE A 110 -1.82 9.89 7.01
CA ILE A 110 -1.04 9.97 8.24
C ILE A 110 -1.43 8.78 9.11
N VAL A 111 -0.51 7.84 9.30
CA VAL A 111 -0.78 6.57 9.98
C VAL A 111 0.23 6.34 11.09
N GLN A 112 -0.29 6.11 12.29
CA GLN A 112 0.49 5.72 13.46
C GLN A 112 0.21 4.25 13.76
N ILE A 113 1.23 3.41 13.86
CA ILE A 113 1.09 1.97 14.07
C ILE A 113 1.87 1.60 15.31
N GLU A 114 1.21 0.97 16.28
CA GLU A 114 1.88 0.49 17.49
C GLU A 114 2.77 -0.71 17.23
N ARG A 115 2.21 -1.79 16.68
CA ARG A 115 2.94 -2.99 16.26
C ARG A 115 2.37 -3.55 14.96
N ALA A 116 3.25 -3.97 14.05
CA ALA A 116 2.87 -4.70 12.85
C ALA A 116 4.01 -5.61 12.40
N GLU A 117 3.68 -6.80 11.89
CA GLU A 117 4.68 -7.71 11.34
C GLU A 117 5.17 -7.26 9.96
N ALA A 118 4.26 -6.70 9.16
CA ALA A 118 4.55 -6.19 7.84
C ALA A 118 3.72 -4.94 7.53
N VAL A 119 4.30 -4.02 6.77
CA VAL A 119 3.64 -2.77 6.36
C VAL A 119 3.82 -2.59 4.86
N ARG A 120 2.72 -2.40 4.13
CA ARG A 120 2.72 -2.07 2.71
C ARG A 120 1.99 -0.76 2.50
N ILE A 121 2.68 0.22 1.95
CA ILE A 121 2.14 1.56 1.70
C ILE A 121 2.09 1.74 0.19
N VAL A 122 0.92 2.11 -0.32
CA VAL A 122 0.66 2.39 -1.73
C VAL A 122 0.00 3.75 -1.85
N GLY A 123 0.71 4.72 -2.42
CA GLY A 123 0.17 6.06 -2.68
C GLY A 123 1.20 7.18 -2.57
N GLU A 124 0.72 8.42 -2.59
CA GLU A 124 1.57 9.61 -2.61
C GLU A 124 1.50 10.38 -1.29
N ALA A 125 2.64 10.99 -0.91
CA ALA A 125 2.74 11.88 0.24
C ALA A 125 2.22 11.28 1.57
N ALA A 126 2.35 9.96 1.76
CA ALA A 126 1.97 9.30 2.99
C ALA A 126 3.02 9.55 4.09
N GLN A 127 2.57 9.62 5.35
CA GLN A 127 3.39 9.73 6.54
C GLN A 127 3.04 8.56 7.47
N VAL A 128 3.94 7.60 7.59
CA VAL A 128 3.71 6.41 8.41
C VAL A 128 4.77 6.34 9.50
N THR A 129 4.33 6.12 10.73
CA THR A 129 5.21 5.82 11.86
C THR A 129 4.83 4.47 12.44
N LEU A 130 5.77 3.54 12.42
CA LEU A 130 5.70 2.24 13.07
C LEU A 130 6.56 2.29 14.34
N ALA A 131 5.93 2.12 15.50
CA ALA A 131 6.64 2.16 16.78
C ALA A 131 7.43 0.87 17.08
N SER A 132 7.16 -0.22 16.34
CA SER A 132 7.79 -1.52 16.51
C SER A 132 8.85 -1.83 15.45
N ASP A 133 9.46 -3.01 15.60
CA ASP A 133 10.18 -3.68 14.53
C ASP A 133 9.17 -4.29 13.53
N ALA A 134 9.60 -4.49 12.28
CA ALA A 134 8.85 -5.19 11.24
C ALA A 134 9.76 -6.13 10.44
N LYS A 135 9.21 -7.25 9.98
CA LYS A 135 9.91 -8.19 9.09
C LYS A 135 10.04 -7.59 7.69
N THR A 136 8.94 -7.06 7.16
CA THR A 136 8.90 -6.53 5.80
C THR A 136 8.21 -5.17 5.78
N VAL A 137 8.85 -4.20 5.13
CA VAL A 137 8.21 -2.93 4.80
C VAL A 137 8.35 -2.64 3.32
N GLU A 138 7.23 -2.35 2.68
CA GLU A 138 7.17 -1.98 1.28
C GLU A 138 6.55 -0.59 1.11
N LEU A 139 7.26 0.29 0.43
CA LEU A 139 6.83 1.67 0.19
C LEU A 139 6.70 1.92 -1.32
N PHE A 140 5.51 1.64 -1.85
CA PHE A 140 5.12 1.92 -3.22
C PHE A 140 4.54 3.32 -3.31
N GLY A 141 5.35 4.31 -3.64
CA GLY A 141 4.84 5.67 -3.60
C GLY A 141 5.80 6.74 -4.02
N ARG A 142 5.33 7.98 -3.89
CA ARG A 142 6.21 9.14 -4.05
C ARG A 142 6.10 10.10 -2.89
N LYS A 143 7.22 10.75 -2.56
CA LYS A 143 7.29 11.79 -1.51
C LYS A 143 6.75 11.34 -0.16
N SER A 144 6.79 10.04 0.13
CA SER A 144 6.27 9.49 1.36
C SER A 144 7.36 9.40 2.42
N THR A 145 6.98 9.51 3.69
CA THR A 145 7.88 9.39 4.84
C THR A 145 7.48 8.20 5.69
N LEU A 146 8.47 7.36 6.02
CA LEU A 146 8.33 6.23 6.92
C LEU A 146 9.30 6.38 8.10
N LYS A 147 8.80 6.17 9.31
CA LYS A 147 9.61 5.96 10.52
C LYS A 147 9.32 4.57 11.07
N ALA A 148 10.35 3.81 11.43
CA ALA A 148 10.21 2.46 11.97
C ALA A 148 11.30 2.11 12.99
N GLY A 149 11.09 1.02 13.75
CA GLY A 149 12.15 0.36 14.51
C GLY A 149 13.14 -0.35 13.60
N ARG A 150 13.42 -1.63 13.87
CA ARG A 150 14.23 -2.47 12.98
C ARG A 150 13.38 -3.01 11.82
N ILE A 151 13.98 -3.08 10.64
CA ILE A 151 13.37 -3.64 9.44
C ILE A 151 14.28 -4.74 8.88
N ASP A 152 13.77 -5.96 8.74
CA ASP A 152 14.57 -7.03 8.14
C ASP A 152 14.70 -6.81 6.63
N THR A 153 13.56 -6.62 5.94
CA THR A 153 13.52 -6.38 4.50
C THR A 153 12.76 -5.10 4.18
N LEU A 154 13.46 -4.12 3.61
CA LEU A 154 12.90 -2.88 3.09
C LEU A 154 12.85 -2.92 1.56
N ARG A 155 11.68 -2.62 0.98
CA ARG A 155 11.52 -2.41 -0.46
C ARG A 155 10.94 -1.02 -0.70
N VAL A 156 11.62 -0.22 -1.50
CA VAL A 156 11.15 1.13 -1.85
C VAL A 156 11.04 1.26 -3.36
N PRO A 157 9.97 0.72 -3.96
CA PRO A 157 9.63 0.96 -5.35
C PRO A 157 8.88 2.30 -5.50
N GLY A 158 9.63 3.37 -5.78
CA GLY A 158 9.03 4.69 -5.86
C GLY A 158 10.05 5.82 -5.92
N ASP A 159 9.56 7.06 -5.87
CA ASP A 159 10.41 8.24 -6.05
C ASP A 159 10.36 9.17 -4.84
N ASP A 160 11.50 9.79 -4.51
CA ASP A 160 11.60 10.85 -3.51
C ASP A 160 11.08 10.46 -2.12
N ASN A 161 11.10 9.16 -1.77
CA ASN A 161 10.65 8.69 -0.47
C ASN A 161 11.74 8.86 0.60
N GLN A 162 11.32 9.03 1.84
CA GLN A 162 12.19 9.16 3.00
C GLN A 162 11.90 8.06 4.00
N VAL A 163 12.92 7.28 4.36
CA VAL A 163 12.80 6.23 5.38
C VAL A 163 13.79 6.50 6.49
N GLN A 164 13.31 6.46 7.73
CA GLN A 164 14.12 6.54 8.95
C GLN A 164 13.84 5.29 9.79
N ALA A 165 14.86 4.50 10.04
CA ALA A 165 14.74 3.26 10.80
C ALA A 165 15.81 3.17 11.89
N GLN A 166 15.58 2.34 12.91
CA GLN A 166 16.61 2.00 13.89
C GLN A 166 17.77 1.26 13.19
N ALA A 167 17.45 0.20 12.45
CA ALA A 167 18.39 -0.59 11.67
C ALA A 167 17.66 -1.25 10.51
N ILE A 168 18.35 -1.47 9.40
CA ILE A 168 17.81 -2.19 8.23
C ILE A 168 18.76 -3.32 7.88
N ALA A 169 18.27 -4.55 7.75
CA ALA A 169 19.13 -5.68 7.38
C ALA A 169 19.36 -5.75 5.86
N ALA A 170 18.30 -5.65 5.06
CA ALA A 170 18.37 -5.59 3.60
C ALA A 170 17.44 -4.52 3.02
N ALA A 171 17.92 -3.79 2.01
CA ALA A 171 17.16 -2.77 1.29
C ALA A 171 17.22 -3.01 -0.22
N THR A 172 16.06 -2.99 -0.87
CA THR A 172 15.95 -2.95 -2.34
C THR A 172 15.29 -1.64 -2.76
N LEU A 173 16.01 -0.85 -3.57
CA LEU A 173 15.56 0.46 -4.02
C LEU A 173 15.29 0.41 -5.53
N HIS A 174 14.15 0.96 -5.92
CA HIS A 174 13.83 1.24 -7.32
C HIS A 174 13.29 2.66 -7.41
N GLY A 175 13.38 3.28 -8.60
CA GLY A 175 12.98 4.68 -8.79
C GLY A 175 14.11 5.64 -8.42
N ARG A 176 13.78 6.91 -8.13
CA ARG A 176 14.77 7.97 -7.96
C ARG A 176 14.69 8.72 -6.65
N GLY A 177 15.82 9.24 -6.17
CA GLY A 177 15.83 10.24 -5.10
C GLY A 177 15.37 9.74 -3.73
N ASN A 178 15.30 8.42 -3.52
CA ASN A 178 14.91 7.87 -2.22
C ASN A 178 16.03 8.08 -1.20
N ARG A 179 15.69 8.57 -0.01
CA ARG A 179 16.63 8.83 1.09
C ARG A 179 16.33 7.91 2.28
N ILE A 180 17.24 6.99 2.54
CA ILE A 180 17.16 6.03 3.64
C ILE A 180 18.19 6.42 4.71
N THR A 181 17.74 6.55 5.96
CA THR A 181 18.59 6.80 7.12
C THR A 181 18.36 5.71 8.15
N GLN A 182 19.42 5.06 8.61
CA GLN A 182 19.37 4.11 9.73
C GLN A 182 20.23 4.62 10.88
N GLN A 183 19.91 4.23 12.11
CA GLN A 183 20.70 4.63 13.28
C GLN A 183 21.88 3.69 13.56
N SER A 184 21.72 2.42 13.22
CA SER A 184 22.77 1.41 13.41
C SER A 184 22.72 0.34 12.34
N GLY A 185 23.77 -0.47 12.29
CA GLY A 185 23.89 -1.59 11.35
C GLY A 185 24.46 -1.19 9.98
N THR A 186 24.53 -2.18 9.10
CA THR A 186 25.01 -2.04 7.73
C THR A 186 24.08 -2.86 6.84
N ALA A 187 23.11 -2.18 6.24
CA ALA A 187 22.15 -2.80 5.34
C ALA A 187 22.85 -3.35 4.09
N VAL A 188 22.44 -4.54 3.65
CA VAL A 188 22.75 -5.04 2.30
C VAL A 188 21.84 -4.33 1.32
N VAL A 189 22.41 -3.55 0.40
CA VAL A 189 21.63 -2.71 -0.52
C VAL A 189 21.73 -3.21 -1.95
N ASN A 190 20.57 -3.43 -2.57
CA ASN A 190 20.43 -3.55 -4.01
C ASN A 190 19.70 -2.31 -4.53
N ASP A 191 20.41 -1.45 -5.24
CA ASP A 191 19.84 -0.24 -5.84
C ASP A 191 19.75 -0.42 -7.36
N TYR A 192 18.52 -0.40 -7.87
CA TYR A 192 18.20 -0.49 -9.30
C TYR A 192 17.70 0.84 -9.87
N GLY A 193 17.86 1.93 -9.11
CA GLY A 193 17.36 3.26 -9.40
C GLY A 193 18.45 4.30 -9.68
N SER A 194 18.13 5.59 -9.46
CA SER A 194 19.09 6.70 -9.58
C SER A 194 18.99 7.66 -8.39
N ASP A 195 20.10 8.30 -8.02
CA ASP A 195 20.14 9.35 -6.98
C ASP A 195 19.59 8.93 -5.61
N ASN A 196 19.53 7.62 -5.35
CA ASN A 196 19.13 7.09 -4.05
C ASN A 196 20.30 7.24 -3.06
N GLN A 197 19.97 7.51 -1.80
CA GLN A 197 20.95 7.75 -0.75
C GLN A 197 20.63 6.86 0.44
N LEU A 198 21.61 6.08 0.89
CA LEU A 198 21.58 5.42 2.19
C LEU A 198 22.64 6.06 3.09
N SER A 199 22.27 6.39 4.32
CA SER A 199 23.20 6.86 5.35
C SER A 199 22.93 6.22 6.70
N THR A 200 23.98 6.09 7.51
CA THR A 200 23.88 5.69 8.92
C THR A 200 24.23 6.89 9.80
N ARG A 201 23.44 7.18 10.85
CA ARG A 201 23.62 8.34 11.74
C ARG A 201 23.58 7.97 13.22
#